data_AF-A0A0L0LCS4-F1
#
_entry.id   AF-A0A0L0LCS4-F1
#
_cell.length_a   1.000
_cell.length_b   1.000
_cell.length_c   1.000
_cell.angle_alpha   90.00
_cell.angle_beta   90.00
_cell.angle_gamma   90.00
#
_symmetry.space_group_name_H-M   'P 1'
#
loop_
_entity.id
_entity.type
_entity.pdbx_description
1 polymer ?
#
loop_
_entity_poly.entity_id
_entity_poly.type
_entity_poly.pdbx_seq_one_letter_code
_entity_poly.pdbx_strand_id
1 'polypeptide(L)'
;MINFEHPEDREYFANLLANGDVKKLDRDFSELFDFEHLAMKRWRFNKIRKKILKELIEKYGNECQLKIHPDCSKVQKFEPDHIIPLASNELNKKLRKMARFSSEKVEQQSFGSNNMKNLTLACKRCNAFKKHRMFLSINFGLQK
;
A
#
# COMPACT_ATOMS: atom_id res chain seq x y z
N MET A 1 -16.07 -10.39 3.13
CA MET A 1 -16.10 -9.89 1.73
C MET A 1 -15.67 -8.44 1.78
N ILE A 2 -14.72 -8.07 0.92
CA ILE A 2 -14.18 -6.71 0.87
C ILE A 2 -15.19 -5.84 0.13
N ASN A 3 -15.64 -4.75 0.75
CA ASN A 3 -16.66 -3.88 0.18
C ASN A 3 -16.01 -2.68 -0.53
N PHE A 4 -15.63 -2.86 -1.79
CA PHE A 4 -15.16 -1.77 -2.63
C PHE A 4 -16.32 -0.86 -3.02
N GLU A 5 -16.10 0.45 -2.99
CA GLU A 5 -17.08 1.44 -3.49
C GLU A 5 -17.39 1.23 -4.97
N HIS A 6 -16.38 0.85 -5.76
CA HIS A 6 -16.53 0.58 -7.18
C HIS A 6 -16.07 -0.83 -7.55
N PRO A 7 -16.84 -1.56 -8.39
CA PRO A 7 -16.48 -2.90 -8.85
C PRO A 7 -15.13 -2.95 -9.58
N GLU A 8 -14.78 -1.92 -10.35
CA GLU A 8 -13.52 -1.94 -11.13
C GLU A 8 -12.28 -1.91 -10.22
N ASP A 9 -12.39 -1.34 -9.01
CA ASP A 9 -11.29 -1.36 -8.03
C ASP A 9 -11.07 -2.80 -7.53
N ARG A 10 -12.16 -3.55 -7.30
CA ARG A 10 -12.09 -4.96 -6.91
C ARG A 10 -11.40 -5.80 -7.98
N GLU A 11 -11.75 -5.62 -9.24
CA GLU A 11 -11.11 -6.30 -10.36
C GLU A 11 -9.63 -5.95 -10.49
N TYR A 12 -9.30 -4.66 -10.34
CA TYR A 12 -7.90 -4.20 -10.34
C TYR A 12 -7.09 -4.91 -9.25
N PHE A 13 -7.59 -4.94 -8.01
CA PHE A 13 -6.87 -5.59 -6.91
C PHE A 13 -6.86 -7.12 -7.01
N ALA A 14 -7.90 -7.74 -7.59
CA ALA A 14 -7.90 -9.18 -7.86
C ALA A 14 -6.81 -9.53 -8.87
N ASN A 15 -6.68 -8.75 -9.95
CA ASN A 15 -5.60 -8.92 -10.93
C ASN A 15 -4.23 -8.68 -10.31
N LEU A 16 -4.10 -7.63 -9.49
CA LEU A 16 -2.83 -7.26 -8.88
C LEU A 16 -2.35 -8.28 -7.83
N LEU A 17 -3.23 -8.74 -6.94
CA LEU A 17 -2.84 -9.53 -5.76
C LEU A 17 -3.12 -11.03 -5.89
N ALA A 18 -4.10 -11.39 -6.71
CA ALA A 18 -4.67 -12.73 -6.75
C ALA A 18 -4.73 -13.32 -8.17
N ASN A 19 -3.98 -12.77 -9.13
CA ASN A 19 -3.96 -13.20 -10.53
C ASN A 19 -5.37 -13.30 -11.16
N GLY A 20 -6.26 -12.39 -10.78
CA GLY A 20 -7.64 -12.32 -11.29
C GLY A 20 -8.66 -13.11 -10.45
N ASP A 21 -8.23 -13.89 -9.45
CA ASP A 21 -9.15 -14.64 -8.59
C ASP A 21 -9.73 -13.75 -7.48
N VAL A 22 -10.98 -13.33 -7.68
CA VAL A 22 -11.74 -12.50 -6.73
C VAL A 22 -12.01 -13.21 -5.39
N LYS A 23 -12.22 -14.54 -5.39
CA LYS A 23 -12.46 -15.28 -4.14
C LYS A 23 -11.18 -15.35 -3.32
N LYS A 24 -10.04 -15.55 -3.98
CA LYS A 24 -8.71 -15.52 -3.35
C LYS A 24 -8.40 -14.13 -2.80
N LEU A 25 -8.75 -13.05 -3.51
CA LEU A 25 -8.64 -11.68 -3.01
C LEU A 25 -9.36 -11.52 -1.65
N ASP A 26 -10.63 -11.91 -1.59
CA ASP A 26 -11.44 -11.79 -0.37
C ASP A 26 -10.90 -12.64 0.79
N ARG A 27 -10.44 -13.86 0.50
CA ARG A 27 -9.98 -14.81 1.52
C ARG A 27 -8.60 -14.45 2.07
N ASP A 28 -7.65 -14.17 1.17
CA ASP A 28 -6.22 -14.13 1.54
C ASP A 28 -5.70 -12.71 1.76
N PHE A 29 -6.37 -11.70 1.18
CA PHE A 29 -5.89 -10.32 1.16
C PHE A 29 -6.85 -9.30 1.79
N SER A 30 -7.98 -9.74 2.36
CA SER A 30 -8.95 -8.83 2.96
C SER A 30 -8.36 -7.92 4.04
N GLU A 31 -7.41 -8.42 4.82
CA GLU A 31 -6.73 -7.64 5.86
C GLU A 31 -5.87 -6.48 5.32
N LEU A 32 -5.58 -6.45 4.02
CA LEU A 32 -4.85 -5.34 3.41
C LEU A 32 -5.73 -4.09 3.21
N PHE A 33 -7.05 -4.23 3.33
CA PHE A 33 -8.00 -3.18 3.01
C PHE A 33 -8.71 -2.64 4.27
N ASP A 34 -8.91 -1.33 4.27
CA ASP A 34 -9.67 -0.57 5.28
C ASP A 34 -10.18 0.71 4.58
N PHE A 35 -11.49 0.76 4.32
CA PHE A 35 -12.12 1.87 3.62
C PHE A 35 -12.53 3.02 4.56
N GLU A 36 -12.16 2.97 5.84
CA GLU A 36 -12.42 4.06 6.79
C GLU A 36 -11.75 5.37 6.34
N HIS A 37 -12.28 6.50 6.82
CA HIS A 37 -11.78 7.83 6.53
C HIS A 37 -10.27 7.99 6.82
N LEU A 38 -9.54 8.56 5.86
CA LEU A 38 -8.08 8.64 5.87
C LEU A 38 -7.49 9.32 7.12
N ALA A 39 -8.16 10.35 7.64
CA ALA A 39 -7.70 11.07 8.83
C ALA A 39 -7.62 10.13 10.05
N MET A 40 -8.61 9.25 10.22
CA MET A 40 -8.66 8.28 11.31
C MET A 40 -7.57 7.24 11.16
N LYS A 41 -7.36 6.71 9.96
CA LYS A 41 -6.29 5.74 9.68
C LYS A 41 -4.90 6.33 9.94
N ARG A 42 -4.65 7.58 9.54
CA ARG A 42 -3.38 8.28 9.82
C ARG A 42 -3.17 8.49 11.31
N TRP A 43 -4.21 8.92 12.02
CA TRP A 43 -4.15 9.11 13.47
C TRP A 43 -3.82 7.81 14.20
N ARG A 44 -4.52 6.70 13.86
CA ARG A 44 -4.24 5.37 14.43
C ARG A 44 -2.81 4.93 14.12
N PHE A 45 -2.38 5.04 12.86
CA PHE A 45 -1.02 4.67 12.44
C PHE A 45 0.05 5.43 13.22
N ASN A 46 -0.09 6.75 13.36
CA ASN A 46 0.90 7.57 14.05
C ASN A 46 1.10 7.15 15.51
N LYS A 47 0.06 6.65 16.18
CA LYS A 47 0.17 6.13 17.55
C LYS A 47 0.99 4.84 17.65
N ILE A 48 0.91 3.98 16.63
CA ILE A 48 1.53 2.64 16.63
C ILE A 48 2.81 2.57 15.78
N ARG A 49 3.14 3.62 15.01
CA ARG A 49 4.24 3.64 14.03
C ARG A 49 5.59 3.22 14.61
N LYS A 50 5.93 3.67 15.83
CA LYS A 50 7.22 3.33 16.47
C LYS A 50 7.29 1.83 16.80
N LYS A 51 6.20 1.27 17.33
CA LYS A 51 6.09 -0.16 17.64
C LYS A 51 6.19 -0.99 16.36
N ILE A 52 5.45 -0.61 15.32
CA ILE A 52 5.50 -1.26 14.00
C ILE A 52 6.92 -1.24 13.43
N LEU A 53 7.61 -0.10 13.49
CA LEU A 53 8.98 0.00 12.98
C LEU A 53 9.91 -0.99 13.70
N LYS A 54 9.79 -1.11 15.02
CA LYS A 54 10.56 -2.08 15.79
C LYS A 54 10.27 -3.52 15.34
N GLU A 55 9.00 -3.90 15.23
CA GLU A 55 8.59 -5.24 14.78
C GLU A 55 9.07 -5.55 13.35
N LEU A 56 9.02 -4.57 12.44
CA LEU A 56 9.50 -4.73 11.08
C LEU A 56 11.03 -4.88 11.01
N ILE A 57 11.78 -4.16 11.84
CA ILE A 57 13.24 -4.32 11.96
C ILE A 57 13.59 -5.68 12.58
N GLU A 58 12.84 -6.13 13.60
CA GLU A 58 13.03 -7.48 14.16
C GLU A 58 12.77 -8.57 13.12
N LYS A 59 11.74 -8.39 12.28
CA LYS A 59 11.36 -9.35 11.23
C LYS A 59 12.33 -9.39 10.05
N TYR A 60 12.79 -8.23 9.58
CA TYR A 60 13.55 -8.12 8.31
C TYR A 60 15.00 -7.69 8.51
N GLY A 61 15.43 -7.47 9.74
CA GLY A 61 16.70 -6.83 10.05
C GLY A 61 16.77 -5.40 9.49
N ASN A 62 18.00 -4.93 9.25
CA ASN A 62 18.26 -3.64 8.62
C ASN A 62 18.24 -3.73 7.09
N GLU A 63 17.26 -4.44 6.52
CA GLU A 63 17.15 -4.65 5.08
C GLU A 63 15.84 -4.09 4.51
N CYS A 64 15.98 -3.20 3.53
CA CYS A 64 14.84 -2.64 2.80
C CYS A 64 14.17 -3.74 1.97
N GLN A 65 12.87 -3.93 2.18
CA GLN A 65 12.06 -4.94 1.50
C GLN A 65 11.51 -4.46 0.16
N LEU A 66 11.55 -3.16 -0.14
CA LEU A 66 11.11 -2.65 -1.44
C LEU A 66 12.14 -2.92 -2.55
N LYS A 67 13.44 -2.68 -2.29
CA LYS A 67 14.54 -2.89 -3.26
C LYS A 67 14.32 -2.29 -4.67
N ILE A 68 13.56 -1.20 -4.79
CA ILE A 68 13.15 -0.61 -6.08
C ILE A 68 14.00 0.59 -6.56
N HIS A 69 14.95 1.08 -5.76
CA HIS A 69 15.77 2.24 -6.10
C HIS A 69 17.25 1.85 -6.19
N PRO A 70 18.05 2.38 -7.14
CA PRO A 70 19.48 2.07 -7.25
C PRO A 70 20.29 2.37 -5.98
N ASP A 71 19.91 3.43 -5.27
CA ASP A 71 20.49 3.81 -3.97
C ASP A 71 19.81 3.14 -2.76
N CYS A 72 19.17 1.98 -2.94
CA CYS A 72 18.53 1.25 -1.85
C CYS A 72 19.52 1.01 -0.71
N SER A 73 19.11 1.29 0.52
CA SER A 73 19.89 1.07 1.74
C SER A 73 21.25 1.79 1.82
N LYS A 74 21.62 2.65 0.86
CA LYS A 74 22.83 3.51 0.97
C LYS A 74 22.79 4.40 2.21
N VAL A 75 21.59 4.84 2.60
CA VAL A 75 21.32 5.48 3.89
C VAL A 75 20.51 4.50 4.73
N GLN A 76 21.07 4.02 5.84
CA GLN A 76 20.41 3.10 6.77
C GLN A 76 19.37 3.82 7.65
N LYS A 77 18.38 4.43 6.99
CA LYS A 77 17.20 5.04 7.63
C LYS A 77 15.96 4.34 7.09
N PHE A 78 15.32 3.59 7.97
CA PHE A 78 14.17 2.76 7.65
C PHE A 78 12.89 3.33 8.25
N GLU A 79 11.79 3.04 7.58
CA GLU A 79 10.45 3.40 8.03
C GLU A 79 9.43 2.35 7.57
N PRO A 80 8.29 2.22 8.28
CA PRO A 80 7.20 1.41 7.80
C PRO A 80 6.58 2.07 6.56
N ASP A 81 6.29 1.27 5.54
CA ASP A 81 5.58 1.66 4.33
C ASP A 81 4.41 0.71 4.07
N HIS A 82 3.33 1.24 3.48
CA HIS A 82 2.10 0.49 3.22
C HIS A 82 2.11 -0.08 1.81
N ILE A 83 2.02 -1.40 1.60
CA ILE A 83 1.99 -2.01 0.26
C ILE A 83 0.84 -1.44 -0.57
N ILE A 84 -0.38 -1.51 -0.02
CA ILE A 84 -1.54 -0.77 -0.53
C ILE A 84 -1.57 0.57 0.20
N PRO A 85 -1.42 1.71 -0.49
CA PRO A 85 -1.47 3.03 0.14
C PRO A 85 -2.79 3.24 0.89
N LEU A 86 -2.74 3.93 2.04
CA LEU A 86 -3.94 4.26 2.80
C LEU A 86 -5.00 4.98 1.96
N ALA A 87 -4.57 5.82 1.03
CA ALA A 87 -5.43 6.42 0.03
C ALA A 87 -4.68 6.67 -1.28
N SER A 88 -5.40 6.64 -2.40
CA SER A 88 -4.87 6.94 -3.74
C SER A 88 -5.95 7.47 -4.66
N ASN A 89 -5.58 8.35 -5.59
CA ASN A 89 -6.44 8.76 -6.71
C ASN A 89 -6.00 8.11 -8.04
N GLU A 90 -5.08 7.15 -8.00
CA GLU A 90 -4.55 6.54 -9.21
C GLU A 90 -5.61 5.73 -9.96
N LEU A 91 -6.51 5.02 -9.26
CA LEU A 91 -7.58 4.25 -9.90
C LEU A 91 -8.64 5.16 -10.52
N ASN A 92 -9.02 6.25 -9.84
CA ASN A 92 -9.88 7.28 -10.41
C ASN A 92 -9.33 7.86 -11.72
N LYS A 93 -8.02 8.13 -11.80
CA LYS A 93 -7.40 8.60 -13.06
C LYS A 93 -7.35 7.50 -14.13
N LYS A 94 -6.95 6.28 -13.75
CA LYS A 94 -6.64 5.20 -14.71
C LYS A 94 -7.88 4.50 -15.25
N LEU A 95 -8.76 4.10 -14.34
CA LEU A 95 -9.97 3.31 -14.64
C LEU A 95 -11.12 4.22 -15.05
N ARG A 96 -11.35 5.30 -14.30
CA ARG A 96 -12.49 6.21 -14.51
C ARG A 96 -12.18 7.42 -15.39
N LYS A 97 -10.94 7.53 -15.87
CA LYS A 97 -10.45 8.63 -16.72
C LYS A 97 -10.72 10.01 -16.13
N MET A 98 -10.79 10.11 -14.80
CA MET A 98 -11.00 11.39 -14.12
C MET A 98 -9.77 12.27 -14.32
N ALA A 99 -9.98 13.41 -14.98
CA ALA A 99 -8.99 14.46 -15.11
C ALA A 99 -9.24 15.54 -14.07
N ARG A 100 -8.24 16.40 -13.86
CA ARG A 100 -8.47 17.64 -13.12
C ARG A 100 -9.28 18.57 -14.03
N PHE A 101 -10.44 19.01 -13.56
CA PHE A 101 -11.24 20.02 -14.26
C PHE A 101 -10.83 21.45 -13.87
N SER A 102 -9.93 21.61 -12.89
CA SER A 102 -9.46 22.90 -12.37
C SER A 102 -8.11 22.77 -11.64
N SER A 103 -7.77 23.73 -10.76
CA SER A 103 -6.64 23.63 -9.82
C SER A 103 -6.81 22.52 -8.78
N GLU A 104 -8.02 21.98 -8.63
CA GLU A 104 -8.31 20.92 -7.67
C GLU A 104 -7.72 19.58 -8.06
N LYS A 105 -7.32 18.80 -7.05
CA LYS A 105 -6.80 17.44 -7.26
C LYS A 105 -7.96 16.48 -7.45
N VAL A 106 -7.79 15.51 -8.36
CA VAL A 106 -8.69 14.34 -8.46
C VAL A 106 -8.83 13.70 -7.08
N GLU A 107 -10.08 13.45 -6.68
CA GLU A 107 -10.44 12.88 -5.40
C GLU A 107 -9.71 11.56 -5.13
N GLN A 108 -9.27 11.38 -3.88
CA GLN A 108 -8.57 10.19 -3.43
C GLN A 108 -9.56 9.25 -2.76
N GLN A 109 -9.44 7.96 -3.08
CA GLN A 109 -10.20 6.91 -2.43
C GLN A 109 -9.38 6.28 -1.32
N SER A 110 -10.06 5.84 -0.27
CA SER A 110 -9.46 5.14 0.87
C SER A 110 -9.30 3.65 0.54
N PHE A 111 -8.11 3.07 0.75
CA PHE A 111 -7.86 1.65 0.44
C PHE A 111 -7.13 0.91 1.55
N GLY A 112 -5.83 1.16 1.73
CA GLY A 112 -4.97 0.32 2.56
C GLY A 112 -5.31 0.39 4.05
N SER A 113 -5.08 -0.72 4.74
CA SER A 113 -5.19 -0.85 6.20
C SER A 113 -3.87 -0.57 6.92
N ASN A 114 -3.93 -0.41 8.25
CA ASN A 114 -2.75 -0.40 9.12
C ASN A 114 -2.40 -1.79 9.68
N ASN A 115 -2.95 -2.87 9.11
CA ASN A 115 -2.61 -4.23 9.51
C ASN A 115 -1.14 -4.54 9.15
N MET A 116 -0.46 -5.33 9.98
CA MET A 116 0.95 -5.70 9.75
C MET A 116 1.17 -6.38 8.39
N LYS A 117 0.17 -7.11 7.86
CA LYS A 117 0.23 -7.69 6.51
C LYS A 117 0.34 -6.63 5.42
N ASN A 118 -0.21 -5.43 5.61
CA ASN A 118 -0.09 -4.32 4.66
C ASN A 118 1.15 -3.46 4.89
N LEU A 119 2.04 -3.84 5.80
CA LEU A 119 3.19 -3.04 6.19
C LEU A 119 4.50 -3.74 5.84
N THR A 120 5.46 -2.95 5.39
CA THR A 120 6.80 -3.43 5.04
C THR A 120 7.88 -2.46 5.50
N LEU A 121 9.12 -2.94 5.61
CA LEU A 121 10.26 -2.11 5.96
C LEU A 121 10.86 -1.50 4.70
N ALA A 122 10.84 -0.17 4.60
CA ALA A 122 11.40 0.56 3.46
C ALA A 122 12.52 1.49 3.90
N CYS A 123 13.60 1.56 3.13
CA CYS A 123 14.54 2.68 3.29
C CYS A 123 13.92 3.96 2.73
N LYS A 124 14.36 5.11 3.26
CA LYS A 124 13.87 6.44 2.84
C LYS A 124 13.90 6.66 1.33
N ARG A 125 14.92 6.14 0.62
CA ARG A 125 15.06 6.27 -0.84
C ARG A 125 13.97 5.49 -1.58
N CYS A 126 13.79 4.22 -1.25
CA CYS A 126 12.75 3.40 -1.87
C CYS A 126 11.35 3.91 -1.54
N ASN A 127 11.09 4.32 -0.29
CA ASN A 127 9.78 4.86 0.09
C ASN A 127 9.44 6.13 -0.72
N ALA A 128 10.40 7.06 -0.84
CA ALA A 128 10.24 8.26 -1.64
C ALA A 128 10.02 7.96 -3.14
N PHE A 129 10.74 6.97 -3.68
CA PHE A 129 10.61 6.56 -5.08
C PHE A 129 9.26 5.89 -5.37
N LYS A 130 8.79 5.04 -4.44
CA LYS A 130 7.49 4.37 -4.52
C LYS A 130 6.37 5.39 -4.61
N LYS A 131 6.36 6.35 -3.68
CA LYS A 131 5.30 7.38 -3.56
C LYS A 131 3.90 6.75 -3.67
N HIS A 132 2.92 7.47 -4.22
CA HIS A 132 1.51 7.05 -4.36
C HIS A 132 1.29 5.86 -5.32
N ARG A 133 2.36 5.26 -5.85
CA ARG A 133 2.26 4.12 -6.76
C ARG A 133 2.01 2.86 -5.95
N MET A 134 1.05 2.06 -6.41
CA MET A 134 0.81 0.73 -5.87
C MET A 134 1.89 -0.20 -6.45
N PHE A 135 2.95 -0.42 -5.69
CA PHE A 135 4.00 -1.39 -6.04
C PHE A 135 3.84 -2.61 -5.15
N LEU A 136 3.87 -3.78 -5.78
CA LEU A 136 4.14 -5.03 -5.07
C LEU A 136 5.65 -5.09 -4.84
N SER A 137 6.07 -5.34 -3.60
CA SER A 137 7.47 -5.67 -3.38
C SER A 137 7.76 -7.02 -4.02
N ILE A 138 9.01 -7.24 -4.42
CA ILE A 138 9.48 -8.51 -5.01
C ILE A 138 9.22 -9.70 -4.06
N ASN A 139 9.12 -9.43 -2.74
CA ASN A 139 8.93 -10.43 -1.70
C ASN A 139 7.46 -10.61 -1.27
N PHE A 140 6.50 -9.98 -1.96
CA PHE A 140 5.09 -10.07 -1.61
C PHE A 140 4.44 -11.39 -2.05
N GLY A 141 4.99 -12.52 -1.60
CA GLY A 141 4.35 -13.84 -1.70
C GLY A 141 4.00 -14.31 -3.11
N LEU A 142 4.39 -13.60 -4.17
CA LEU A 142 4.39 -14.09 -5.54
C LEU A 142 5.57 -15.07 -5.68
N GLN A 143 5.48 -16.20 -4.98
CA GLN A 143 6.14 -17.39 -5.45
C GLN A 143 5.64 -17.60 -6.87
N LYS A 144 6.59 -17.54 -7.82
CA LYS A 144 6.39 -18.03 -9.18
C LYS A 144 5.89 -19.46 -9.14
#